data_AF-A0A5D4U1R1-F1
#
_entry.id   AF-A0A5D4U1R1-F1
#
_cell.length_a   1.000
_cell.length_b   1.000
_cell.length_c   1.000
_cell.angle_alpha   90.00
_cell.angle_beta   90.00
_cell.angle_gamma   90.00
#
_symmetry.space_group_name_H-M   'P 1'
#
loop_
_entity.id
_entity.type
_entity.pdbx_description
1 polymer ?
#
loop_
_entity_poly.entity_id
_entity_poly.type
_entity_poly.pdbx_seq_one_letter_code
_entity_poly.pdbx_strand_id
1 'polypeptide(L)'
;MNGTGNGNDSGNGNGNGNSSGGDNGNDNGDGESGLAWGIDTASATNEEFNMCVRDNFGDPEVVGRYLGDKEGVSAGLTQEEAELIKSNNDEILLIHNRFSDATGFENGVQEGEEAISLARELGAPEGTAIFADIEPTYPVNSDFIRGWYDALSSSAYVPGIYGIFSSERELSASYNQAVSQNSNIQEDTYLWTAAPNVGITTEANAPEYQPAAPEGALVIGWQYGLDAQECNIDTNLFDNQYTDVLW
;
A
#
# COMPACT_ATOMS: atom_id res chain seq x y z
N MET A 1 -45.20 -29.37 57.76
CA MET A 1 -46.48 -30.10 57.81
C MET A 1 -46.90 -30.40 56.38
N ASN A 2 -47.27 -31.66 56.15
CA ASN A 2 -47.69 -32.28 54.89
C ASN A 2 -49.01 -31.71 54.34
N GLY A 3 -49.27 -31.97 53.05
CA GLY A 3 -50.62 -32.03 52.45
C GLY A 3 -50.73 -31.33 51.08
N THR A 4 -50.23 -31.85 49.96
CA THR A 4 -50.83 -32.81 48.99
C THR A 4 -52.26 -32.57 48.48
N GLY A 5 -52.34 -32.37 47.14
CA GLY A 5 -53.38 -32.88 46.22
C GLY A 5 -54.57 -31.95 45.92
N ASN A 6 -55.20 -31.97 44.75
CA ASN A 6 -54.93 -32.56 43.43
C ASN A 6 -56.01 -31.97 42.48
N GLY A 7 -55.74 -31.80 41.19
CA GLY A 7 -56.74 -31.30 40.23
C GLY A 7 -56.23 -31.36 38.80
N ASN A 8 -56.17 -32.58 38.28
CA ASN A 8 -55.72 -32.95 36.95
C ASN A 8 -56.88 -32.80 35.95
N ASP A 9 -56.67 -32.15 34.81
CA ASP A 9 -57.43 -32.48 33.59
C ASP A 9 -56.47 -32.53 32.40
N SER A 10 -56.58 -33.61 31.65
CA SER A 10 -55.66 -34.05 30.61
C SER A 10 -56.35 -33.98 29.26
N GLY A 11 -55.77 -33.26 28.31
CA GLY A 11 -56.24 -33.19 26.93
C GLY A 11 -55.07 -33.10 25.96
N ASN A 12 -54.61 -34.27 25.53
CA ASN A 12 -53.49 -34.52 24.61
C ASN A 12 -53.83 -34.12 23.16
N GLY A 13 -52.91 -33.48 22.45
CA GLY A 13 -53.06 -33.09 21.05
C GLY A 13 -51.71 -32.85 20.38
N ASN A 14 -51.06 -33.94 19.99
CA ASN A 14 -49.78 -34.00 19.31
C ASN A 14 -49.96 -33.70 17.80
N GLY A 15 -49.26 -32.69 17.28
CA GLY A 15 -49.29 -32.30 15.87
C GLY A 15 -47.92 -31.85 15.40
N ASN A 16 -47.12 -32.83 14.98
CA ASN A 16 -45.76 -32.68 14.46
C ASN A 16 -45.82 -32.14 13.01
N GLY A 17 -45.16 -31.02 12.74
CA GLY A 17 -45.08 -30.38 11.43
C GLY A 17 -43.74 -29.70 11.25
N ASN A 18 -42.72 -30.51 10.96
CA ASN A 18 -41.39 -30.09 10.53
C ASN A 18 -41.48 -29.51 9.11
N SER A 19 -41.12 -28.24 8.92
CA SER A 19 -40.62 -27.77 7.63
C SER A 19 -39.49 -26.78 7.87
N SER A 20 -38.31 -27.29 7.59
CA SER A 20 -37.03 -26.61 7.55
C SER A 20 -37.06 -25.46 6.53
N GLY A 21 -36.57 -24.31 6.96
CA GLY A 21 -36.14 -23.20 6.12
C GLY A 21 -35.02 -22.52 6.87
N GLY A 22 -33.82 -23.08 6.75
CA GLY A 22 -32.62 -22.53 7.36
C GLY A 22 -32.26 -21.24 6.65
N ASP A 23 -32.39 -20.13 7.35
CA ASP A 23 -31.74 -18.87 6.97
C ASP A 23 -30.48 -18.76 7.83
N ASN A 24 -29.45 -19.51 7.43
CA ASN A 24 -28.09 -19.22 7.86
C ASN A 24 -27.61 -18.05 6.99
N GLY A 25 -28.05 -16.84 7.34
CA GLY A 25 -27.33 -15.62 7.00
C GLY A 25 -26.02 -15.64 7.76
N ASN A 26 -25.06 -16.39 7.23
CA ASN A 26 -23.67 -16.28 7.61
C ASN A 26 -23.21 -14.96 6.99
N ASP A 27 -23.46 -13.88 7.72
CA ASP A 27 -22.96 -12.53 7.44
C ASP A 27 -21.44 -12.57 7.68
N ASN A 28 -20.73 -13.22 6.75
CA ASN A 28 -19.33 -12.96 6.54
C ASN A 28 -19.32 -11.53 6.00
N GLY A 29 -18.98 -10.58 6.86
CA GLY A 29 -18.62 -9.24 6.45
C GLY A 29 -17.38 -9.32 5.57
N ASP A 30 -17.58 -9.59 4.30
CA ASP A 30 -16.68 -9.21 3.23
C ASP A 30 -16.71 -7.67 3.23
N GLY A 31 -15.79 -7.06 3.98
CA GLY A 31 -15.48 -5.65 3.77
C GLY A 31 -15.12 -5.51 2.30
N GLU A 32 -15.84 -4.68 1.57
CA GLU A 32 -15.53 -4.42 0.16
C GLU A 32 -14.09 -3.90 0.07
N SER A 33 -13.14 -4.79 -0.25
CA SER A 33 -11.78 -4.39 -0.61
C SER A 33 -11.87 -3.77 -2.01
N GLY A 34 -12.20 -2.48 -2.05
CA GLY A 34 -12.11 -1.68 -3.26
C GLY A 34 -10.67 -1.50 -3.70
N LEU A 35 -10.48 -1.19 -4.97
CA LEU A 35 -9.19 -0.76 -5.50
C LEU A 35 -9.28 0.72 -5.80
N ALA A 36 -8.24 1.46 -5.42
CA ALA A 36 -8.02 2.84 -5.84
C ALA A 36 -7.13 2.86 -7.07
N TRP A 37 -7.55 3.57 -8.10
CA TRP A 37 -6.65 3.87 -9.22
C TRP A 37 -5.79 5.07 -8.85
N GLY A 38 -4.51 5.02 -9.21
CA GLY A 38 -3.60 6.10 -8.90
C GLY A 38 -2.46 6.21 -9.89
N ILE A 39 -1.64 7.22 -9.65
CA ILE A 39 -0.47 7.52 -10.46
C ILE A 39 0.73 7.74 -9.57
N ASP A 40 1.92 7.69 -10.14
CA ASP A 40 3.10 8.32 -9.55
C ASP A 40 3.84 9.12 -10.63
N THR A 41 4.60 10.12 -10.19
CA THR A 41 5.33 10.97 -11.12
C THR A 41 6.61 11.55 -10.51
N ALA A 42 7.65 11.58 -11.33
CA ALA A 42 8.89 12.30 -11.07
C ALA A 42 8.77 13.83 -11.30
N SER A 43 7.68 14.29 -11.92
CA SER A 43 7.45 15.70 -12.22
C SER A 43 6.76 16.45 -11.09
N ALA A 44 6.92 17.77 -11.11
CA ALA A 44 6.15 18.66 -10.25
C ALA A 44 4.65 18.53 -10.55
N THR A 45 3.83 18.51 -9.50
CA THR A 45 2.38 18.33 -9.59
C THR A 45 1.69 19.69 -9.43
N ASN A 46 1.19 20.26 -10.52
CA ASN A 46 0.45 21.52 -10.52
C ASN A 46 -0.94 21.35 -11.17
N GLU A 47 -1.73 22.41 -11.22
CA GLU A 47 -3.09 22.36 -11.81
C GLU A 47 -3.09 21.88 -13.27
N GLU A 48 -2.10 22.29 -14.07
CA GLU A 48 -1.97 21.87 -15.48
C GLU A 48 -1.66 20.39 -15.61
N PHE A 49 -0.75 19.86 -14.78
CA PHE A 49 -0.47 18.44 -14.69
C PHE A 49 -1.73 17.65 -14.28
N ASN A 50 -2.44 18.09 -13.23
CA ASN A 50 -3.66 17.42 -12.77
C ASN A 50 -4.73 17.38 -13.85
N MET A 51 -4.89 18.47 -14.61
CA MET A 51 -5.79 18.51 -15.76
C MET A 51 -5.35 17.54 -16.88
N CYS A 52 -4.05 17.48 -17.18
CA CYS A 52 -3.51 16.54 -18.16
C CYS A 52 -3.91 15.09 -17.80
N VAL A 53 -3.69 14.69 -16.55
CA VAL A 53 -4.01 13.34 -16.06
C VAL A 53 -5.51 13.05 -16.19
N ARG A 54 -6.36 13.97 -15.71
CA ARG A 54 -7.82 13.81 -15.75
C ARG A 54 -8.39 13.73 -17.16
N ASP A 55 -7.88 14.55 -18.08
CA ASP A 55 -8.38 14.58 -19.45
C ASP A 55 -7.93 13.36 -20.29
N ASN A 56 -6.79 12.74 -19.95
CA ASN A 56 -6.19 11.68 -20.75
C ASN A 56 -6.25 10.28 -20.14
N PHE A 57 -6.29 10.16 -18.81
CA PHE A 57 -6.12 8.88 -18.11
C PHE A 57 -7.27 8.56 -17.14
N GLY A 58 -7.66 9.50 -16.29
CA GLY A 58 -8.67 9.25 -15.25
C GLY A 58 -8.46 10.15 -14.03
N ASP A 59 -9.27 9.94 -13.00
CA ASP A 59 -9.20 10.71 -11.74
C ASP A 59 -8.43 9.89 -10.69
N PRO A 60 -7.16 10.22 -10.39
CA PRO A 60 -6.38 9.44 -9.45
C PRO A 60 -6.86 9.65 -8.01
N GLU A 61 -7.02 8.56 -7.26
CA GLU A 61 -7.27 8.58 -5.82
C GLU A 61 -5.96 8.59 -5.01
N VAL A 62 -4.85 8.18 -5.63
CA VAL A 62 -3.51 8.17 -5.03
C VAL A 62 -2.49 8.78 -6.00
N VAL A 63 -1.62 9.64 -5.47
CA VAL A 63 -0.52 10.28 -6.21
C VAL A 63 0.81 10.01 -5.49
N GLY A 64 1.66 9.19 -6.11
CA GLY A 64 3.02 8.93 -5.65
C GLY A 64 3.97 10.09 -5.95
N ARG A 65 4.65 10.59 -4.93
CA ARG A 65 5.58 11.73 -5.02
C ARG A 65 6.85 11.51 -4.21
N TYR A 66 7.95 12.03 -4.72
CA TYR A 66 9.28 11.88 -4.14
C TYR A 66 9.49 12.88 -2.99
N LEU A 67 10.03 12.44 -1.86
CA LEU A 67 10.28 13.28 -0.69
C LEU A 67 11.32 14.39 -0.91
N GLY A 68 12.22 14.23 -1.88
CA GLY A 68 13.27 15.19 -2.16
C GLY A 68 13.75 15.15 -3.60
N ASP A 69 14.48 16.19 -3.97
CA ASP A 69 15.07 16.30 -5.31
C ASP A 69 16.18 15.27 -5.53
N LYS A 70 16.18 14.69 -6.74
CA LYS A 70 17.29 13.91 -7.27
C LYS A 70 17.59 14.42 -8.68
N GLU A 71 18.74 15.07 -8.83
CA GLU A 71 19.11 15.79 -10.06
C GLU A 71 18.96 14.91 -11.30
N GLY A 72 18.14 15.37 -12.25
CA GLY A 72 17.89 14.66 -13.51
C GLY A 72 17.03 13.41 -13.39
N VAL A 73 16.47 13.12 -12.20
CA VAL A 73 15.64 11.95 -11.95
C VAL A 73 14.25 12.34 -11.45
N SER A 74 14.15 13.10 -10.34
CA SER A 74 12.87 13.45 -9.72
C SER A 74 12.88 14.82 -9.08
N ALA A 75 11.74 15.51 -9.16
CA ALA A 75 11.43 16.70 -8.38
C ALA A 75 10.81 16.28 -7.03
N GLY A 76 11.33 16.82 -5.94
CA GLY A 76 10.81 16.63 -4.60
C GLY A 76 9.43 17.29 -4.41
N LEU A 77 8.59 16.63 -3.63
CA LEU A 77 7.29 17.12 -3.20
C LEU A 77 7.50 18.43 -2.42
N THR A 78 6.66 19.42 -2.68
CA THR A 78 6.61 20.63 -1.86
C THR A 78 5.34 20.66 -1.02
N GLN A 79 5.30 21.50 0.01
CA GLN A 79 4.09 21.70 0.81
C GLN A 79 2.92 22.21 -0.04
N GLU A 80 3.17 23.09 -1.01
CA GLU A 80 2.16 23.61 -1.92
C GLU A 80 1.59 22.51 -2.83
N GLU A 81 2.45 21.61 -3.33
CA GLU A 81 2.02 20.43 -4.09
C GLU A 81 1.20 19.47 -3.22
N ALA A 82 1.63 19.20 -1.99
CA ALA A 82 0.89 18.34 -1.06
C ALA A 82 -0.50 18.91 -0.76
N GLU A 83 -0.60 20.21 -0.48
CA GLU A 83 -1.88 20.89 -0.27
C GLU A 83 -2.78 20.80 -1.51
N LEU A 84 -2.21 20.96 -2.70
CA LEU A 84 -2.96 20.82 -3.96
C LEU A 84 -3.51 19.41 -4.15
N ILE A 85 -2.68 18.38 -3.97
CA ILE A 85 -3.08 16.96 -4.08
C ILE A 85 -4.20 16.66 -3.07
N LYS A 86 -4.01 17.01 -1.79
CA LYS A 86 -5.05 16.81 -0.77
C LYS A 86 -6.33 17.62 -1.06
N SER A 87 -6.24 18.79 -1.69
CA SER A 87 -7.43 19.60 -2.04
C SER A 87 -8.31 18.95 -3.12
N ASN A 88 -7.75 18.02 -3.90
CA ASN A 88 -8.50 17.19 -4.85
C ASN A 88 -9.18 15.98 -4.18
N ASN A 89 -8.90 15.74 -2.89
CA ASN A 89 -9.22 14.51 -2.15
C ASN A 89 -8.39 13.29 -2.57
N ASP A 90 -7.19 13.51 -3.09
CA ASP A 90 -6.26 12.43 -3.45
C ASP A 90 -5.34 12.15 -2.24
N GLU A 91 -4.91 10.90 -2.07
CA GLU A 91 -3.91 10.47 -1.10
C GLU A 91 -2.50 10.57 -1.67
N ILE A 92 -1.50 10.83 -0.82
CA ILE A 92 -0.09 10.97 -1.22
C ILE A 92 0.69 9.75 -0.77
N LEU A 93 1.30 9.04 -1.73
CA LEU A 93 2.29 8.00 -1.46
C LEU A 93 3.70 8.60 -1.47
N LEU A 94 4.42 8.49 -0.35
CA LEU A 94 5.73 9.11 -0.18
C LEU A 94 6.88 8.19 -0.61
N ILE A 95 7.72 8.68 -1.50
CA ILE A 95 8.81 7.90 -2.12
C ILE A 95 10.17 8.48 -1.73
N HIS A 96 11.08 7.66 -1.23
CA HIS A 96 12.47 8.02 -1.00
C HIS A 96 13.38 7.34 -2.02
N ASN A 97 14.02 8.12 -2.88
CA ASN A 97 14.86 7.59 -3.98
C ASN A 97 16.28 8.16 -4.01
N ARG A 98 16.74 8.84 -2.95
CA ARG A 98 18.03 9.57 -2.97
C ARG A 98 19.28 8.68 -2.86
N PHE A 99 19.09 7.36 -2.99
CA PHE A 99 20.15 6.35 -3.06
C PHE A 99 20.16 5.61 -4.41
N SER A 100 21.20 4.80 -4.61
CA SER A 100 21.33 3.85 -5.71
C SER A 100 22.02 2.54 -5.32
N ASP A 101 22.25 2.36 -4.02
CA ASP A 101 22.81 1.16 -3.41
C ASP A 101 21.95 0.82 -2.19
N ALA A 102 21.24 -0.30 -2.27
CA ALA A 102 20.38 -0.81 -1.21
C ALA A 102 21.07 -1.96 -0.47
N THR A 103 22.38 -1.83 -0.18
CA THR A 103 23.14 -2.83 0.59
C THR A 103 23.67 -2.28 1.90
N GLY A 104 23.73 -3.16 2.91
CA GLY A 104 24.33 -2.88 4.21
C GLY A 104 23.34 -2.27 5.23
N PHE A 105 23.45 -2.71 6.48
CA PHE A 105 22.53 -2.32 7.54
C PHE A 105 22.62 -0.83 7.87
N GLU A 106 23.83 -0.32 8.08
CA GLU A 106 24.06 1.09 8.41
C GLU A 106 23.56 2.03 7.30
N ASN A 107 23.69 1.61 6.04
CA ASN A 107 23.17 2.35 4.90
C ASN A 107 21.64 2.38 4.92
N GLY A 108 20.98 1.23 5.15
CA GLY A 108 19.52 1.18 5.31
C GLY A 108 19.00 2.09 6.43
N VAL A 109 19.71 2.13 7.57
CA VAL A 109 19.39 3.06 8.67
C VAL A 109 19.54 4.51 8.23
N GLN A 110 20.67 4.85 7.58
CA GLN A 110 20.95 6.21 7.13
C GLN A 110 19.89 6.73 6.14
N GLU A 111 19.53 5.91 5.15
CA GLU A 111 18.50 6.27 4.18
C GLU A 111 17.12 6.41 4.85
N GLY A 112 16.81 5.56 5.82
CA GLY A 112 15.59 5.67 6.62
C GLY A 112 15.53 6.97 7.43
N GLU A 113 16.62 7.34 8.10
CA GLU A 113 16.73 8.59 8.87
C GLU A 113 16.60 9.83 7.98
N GLU A 114 17.19 9.80 6.77
CA GLU A 114 17.04 10.88 5.79
C GLU A 114 15.58 11.03 5.34
N ALA A 115 14.93 9.92 4.98
CA ALA A 115 13.54 9.91 4.55
C ALA A 115 12.59 10.44 5.65
N ILE A 116 12.83 10.04 6.91
CA ILE A 116 12.10 10.55 8.08
C ILE A 116 12.29 12.06 8.24
N SER A 117 13.51 12.58 8.04
CA SER A 117 13.78 14.02 8.14
C SER A 117 12.99 14.79 7.09
N LEU A 118 13.02 14.34 5.83
CA LEU A 118 12.30 14.98 4.72
C LEU A 118 10.79 14.96 4.94
N ALA A 119 10.23 13.82 5.36
CA ALA A 119 8.80 13.72 5.66
C ALA A 119 8.36 14.67 6.78
N ARG A 120 9.17 14.83 7.84
CA ARG A 120 8.90 15.79 8.92
C ARG A 120 8.97 17.23 8.45
N GLU A 121 9.94 17.56 7.60
CA GLU A 121 10.11 18.91 7.05
C GLU A 121 8.91 19.30 6.16
N LEU A 122 8.33 18.34 5.44
CA LEU A 122 7.11 18.52 4.66
C LEU A 122 5.83 18.57 5.51
N GLY A 123 5.90 18.14 6.77
CA GLY A 123 4.74 18.04 7.65
C GLY A 123 3.84 16.84 7.36
N ALA A 124 4.40 15.76 6.79
CA ALA A 124 3.68 14.51 6.59
C ALA A 124 3.19 13.94 7.94
N PRO A 125 1.93 13.49 8.04
CA PRO A 125 1.34 12.96 9.27
C PRO A 125 2.11 11.78 9.86
N GLU A 126 1.99 11.60 11.18
CA GLU A 126 2.41 10.36 11.83
C GLU A 126 1.55 9.20 11.33
N GLY A 127 2.16 8.02 11.17
CA GLY A 127 1.53 6.83 10.60
C GLY A 127 1.65 6.73 9.08
N THR A 128 2.12 7.78 8.38
CA THR A 128 2.34 7.70 6.93
C THR A 128 3.49 6.74 6.60
N ALA A 129 3.26 5.87 5.62
CA ALA A 129 4.28 4.98 5.08
C ALA A 129 5.23 5.73 4.13
N ILE A 130 6.51 5.39 4.21
CA ILE A 130 7.54 5.93 3.32
C ILE A 130 8.17 4.77 2.56
N PHE A 131 8.20 4.86 1.23
CA PHE A 131 8.65 3.79 0.35
C PHE A 131 10.10 4.02 -0.09
N ALA A 132 11.00 3.11 0.30
CA ALA A 132 12.34 3.05 -0.30
C ALA A 132 12.23 2.60 -1.76
N ASP A 133 12.68 3.44 -2.69
CA ASP A 133 12.67 3.18 -4.13
C ASP A 133 13.87 2.32 -4.54
N ILE A 134 13.66 0.99 -4.62
CA ILE A 134 14.71 0.04 -4.99
C ILE A 134 14.55 -0.37 -6.46
N GLU A 135 15.21 0.41 -7.32
CA GLU A 135 15.22 0.20 -8.75
C GLU A 135 15.81 -1.18 -9.16
N PRO A 136 15.38 -1.77 -10.29
CA PRO A 136 15.79 -3.11 -10.73
C PRO A 136 17.29 -3.33 -10.93
N THR A 137 18.05 -2.24 -11.03
CA THR A 137 19.51 -2.26 -11.26
C THR A 137 20.32 -2.01 -9.99
N TYR A 138 19.68 -1.59 -8.89
CA TYR A 138 20.38 -1.34 -7.64
C TYR A 138 20.82 -2.66 -7.01
N PRO A 139 22.05 -2.73 -6.46
CA PRO A 139 22.41 -3.84 -5.59
C PRO A 139 21.52 -3.78 -4.34
N VAL A 140 21.04 -4.93 -3.88
CA VAL A 140 20.18 -5.03 -2.69
C VAL A 140 20.57 -6.23 -1.83
N ASN A 141 20.46 -6.10 -0.51
CA ASN A 141 20.59 -7.24 0.41
C ASN A 141 19.65 -7.14 1.62
N SER A 142 19.53 -8.23 2.38
CA SER A 142 18.67 -8.29 3.57
C SER A 142 19.07 -7.32 4.68
N ASP A 143 20.35 -6.98 4.78
CA ASP A 143 20.85 -6.09 5.82
C ASP A 143 20.33 -4.66 5.63
N PHE A 144 20.29 -4.16 4.39
CA PHE A 144 19.67 -2.86 4.09
C PHE A 144 18.19 -2.83 4.45
N ILE A 145 17.43 -3.84 4.02
CA ILE A 145 15.98 -3.94 4.32
C ILE A 145 15.74 -3.90 5.83
N ARG A 146 16.58 -4.61 6.61
CA ARG A 146 16.51 -4.57 8.08
C ARG A 146 16.89 -3.20 8.65
N GLY A 147 17.90 -2.53 8.10
CA GLY A 147 18.28 -1.18 8.53
C GLY A 147 17.19 -0.15 8.26
N TRP A 148 16.60 -0.20 7.08
CA TRP A 148 15.43 0.61 6.70
C TRP A 148 14.26 0.38 7.65
N TYR A 149 13.92 -0.89 7.88
CA TYR A 149 12.89 -1.27 8.84
C TYR A 149 13.17 -0.74 10.25
N ASP A 150 14.38 -0.92 10.78
CA ASP A 150 14.75 -0.46 12.13
C ASP A 150 14.61 1.06 12.28
N ALA A 151 15.04 1.83 11.27
CA ALA A 151 14.92 3.29 11.28
C ALA A 151 13.44 3.74 11.30
N LEU A 152 12.62 3.20 10.40
CA LEU A 152 11.22 3.62 10.27
C LEU A 152 10.36 3.11 11.43
N SER A 153 10.48 1.84 11.82
CA SER A 153 9.70 1.23 12.91
C SER A 153 9.99 1.84 14.30
N SER A 154 11.15 2.49 14.47
CA SER A 154 11.48 3.26 15.68
C SER A 154 11.07 4.74 15.62
N SER A 155 10.44 5.15 14.51
CA SER A 155 10.00 6.52 14.25
C SER A 155 8.47 6.67 14.38
N ALA A 156 7.93 7.78 13.87
CA ALA A 156 6.49 8.00 13.77
C ALA A 156 5.91 7.61 12.39
N TYR A 157 6.74 7.11 11.48
CA TYR A 157 6.38 6.69 10.12
C TYR A 157 6.46 5.17 9.99
N VAL A 158 5.91 4.65 8.90
CA VAL A 158 5.80 3.21 8.65
C VAL A 158 6.72 2.79 7.50
N PRO A 159 7.43 1.65 7.59
CA PRO A 159 8.31 1.22 6.50
C PRO A 159 7.49 0.76 5.28
N GLY A 160 7.83 1.31 4.12
CA GLY A 160 7.41 0.83 2.81
C GLY A 160 8.60 0.50 1.92
N ILE A 161 8.43 -0.40 0.96
CA ILE A 161 9.46 -0.70 -0.05
C ILE A 161 8.80 -0.78 -1.43
N TYR A 162 9.36 -0.05 -2.38
CA TYR A 162 9.02 -0.15 -3.79
C TYR A 162 10.05 -1.00 -4.55
N GLY A 163 9.56 -1.80 -5.50
CA GLY A 163 10.41 -2.47 -6.48
C GLY A 163 9.79 -3.70 -7.16
N ILE A 164 10.59 -4.45 -7.91
CA ILE A 164 10.14 -5.66 -8.62
C ILE A 164 10.24 -6.87 -7.68
N PHE A 165 9.10 -7.36 -7.22
CA PHE A 165 8.98 -8.44 -6.23
C PHE A 165 8.62 -9.81 -6.84
N SER A 166 8.87 -10.02 -8.14
CA SER A 166 8.73 -11.33 -8.76
C SER A 166 9.75 -12.34 -8.21
N SER A 167 9.40 -13.63 -8.24
CA SER A 167 10.11 -14.71 -7.51
C SER A 167 11.62 -14.83 -7.82
N GLU A 168 12.03 -14.41 -9.01
CA GLU A 168 13.37 -14.50 -9.56
C GLU A 168 14.25 -13.27 -9.29
N ARG A 169 13.71 -12.25 -8.61
CA ARG A 169 14.41 -10.98 -8.36
C ARG A 169 15.18 -11.03 -7.04
N GLU A 170 16.35 -10.38 -7.05
CA GLU A 170 17.21 -10.27 -5.87
C GLU A 170 16.50 -9.56 -4.70
N LEU A 171 15.65 -8.57 -5.01
CA LEU A 171 14.84 -7.87 -4.00
C LEU A 171 13.92 -8.83 -3.25
N SER A 172 13.22 -9.72 -3.95
CA SER A 172 12.35 -10.74 -3.34
C SER A 172 13.14 -11.71 -2.45
N ALA A 173 14.31 -12.15 -2.91
CA ALA A 173 15.19 -13.02 -2.12
C ALA A 173 15.71 -12.31 -0.86
N SER A 174 16.16 -11.05 -1.01
CA SER A 174 16.64 -10.20 0.08
C SER A 174 15.56 -9.91 1.11
N TYR A 175 14.33 -9.62 0.66
CA TYR A 175 13.17 -9.40 1.54
C TYR A 175 12.84 -10.67 2.33
N ASN A 176 12.73 -11.83 1.67
CA ASN A 176 12.47 -13.10 2.36
C ASN A 176 13.57 -13.45 3.37
N GLN A 177 14.83 -13.15 3.04
CA GLN A 177 15.93 -13.32 3.98
C GLN A 177 15.80 -12.36 5.17
N ALA A 178 15.44 -11.09 4.95
CA ALA A 178 15.19 -10.14 6.03
C ALA A 178 14.05 -10.60 6.94
N VAL A 179 12.92 -11.04 6.37
CA VAL A 179 11.78 -11.63 7.10
C VAL A 179 12.20 -12.86 7.92
N SER A 180 13.05 -13.74 7.36
CA SER A 180 13.54 -14.91 8.09
C SER A 180 14.40 -14.57 9.31
N GLN A 181 15.01 -13.37 9.31
CA GLN A 181 15.83 -12.84 10.40
C GLN A 181 15.02 -11.99 11.38
N ASN A 182 13.96 -11.34 10.91
CA ASN A 182 13.02 -10.57 11.70
C ASN A 182 11.61 -10.66 11.08
N SER A 183 10.74 -11.48 11.68
CA SER A 183 9.40 -11.74 11.15
C SER A 183 8.49 -10.51 11.15
N ASN A 184 8.76 -9.52 12.00
CA ASN A 184 7.95 -8.30 12.05
C ASN A 184 8.03 -7.50 10.74
N ILE A 185 9.09 -7.68 9.94
CA ILE A 185 9.21 -7.05 8.62
C ILE A 185 8.05 -7.46 7.71
N GLN A 186 7.56 -8.70 7.83
CA GLN A 186 6.42 -9.16 7.03
C GLN A 186 5.11 -8.49 7.45
N GLU A 187 4.93 -8.26 8.75
CA GLU A 187 3.67 -7.76 9.33
C GLU A 187 3.58 -6.24 9.35
N ASP A 188 4.71 -5.53 9.25
CA ASP A 188 4.77 -4.08 9.46
C ASP A 188 5.25 -3.31 8.21
N THR A 189 5.76 -4.01 7.17
CA THR A 189 6.31 -3.36 5.97
C THR A 189 5.38 -3.49 4.77
N TYR A 190 4.96 -2.36 4.22
CA TYR A 190 4.14 -2.31 3.01
C TYR A 190 4.99 -2.46 1.74
N LEU A 191 4.55 -3.31 0.82
CA LEU A 191 5.18 -3.50 -0.48
C LEU A 191 4.35 -2.83 -1.57
N TRP A 192 5.00 -1.97 -2.35
CA TRP A 192 4.47 -1.44 -3.60
C TRP A 192 5.27 -2.07 -4.74
N THR A 193 4.66 -2.96 -5.51
CA THR A 193 5.40 -3.71 -6.52
C THR A 193 5.26 -3.13 -7.92
N ALA A 194 6.34 -3.17 -8.71
CA ALA A 194 6.35 -2.87 -10.15
C ALA A 194 6.21 -4.13 -11.04
N ALA A 195 5.64 -5.23 -10.50
CA ALA A 195 5.49 -6.48 -11.23
C ALA A 195 4.10 -7.12 -11.06
N PRO A 196 3.52 -7.71 -12.13
CA PRO A 196 4.01 -7.65 -13.52
C PRO A 196 3.80 -6.26 -14.13
N ASN A 197 4.60 -5.87 -15.12
CA ASN A 197 4.30 -4.68 -15.92
C ASN A 197 3.43 -5.08 -17.12
N VAL A 198 2.21 -4.56 -17.17
CA VAL A 198 1.22 -4.84 -18.23
C VAL A 198 1.05 -3.66 -19.20
N GLY A 199 1.64 -2.51 -18.87
CA GLY A 199 1.62 -1.29 -19.66
C GLY A 199 0.60 -0.26 -19.17
N ILE A 200 0.81 0.98 -19.59
CA ILE A 200 -0.05 2.12 -19.26
C ILE A 200 -1.46 1.93 -19.80
N THR A 201 -2.45 2.22 -18.95
CA THR A 201 -3.87 2.29 -19.34
C THR A 201 -4.53 3.50 -18.68
N THR A 202 -5.69 3.90 -19.21
CA THR A 202 -6.61 4.79 -18.49
C THR A 202 -7.20 4.06 -17.28
N GLU A 203 -7.69 4.78 -16.27
CA GLU A 203 -8.42 4.26 -15.12
C GLU A 203 -9.54 3.27 -15.54
N ALA A 204 -10.39 3.66 -16.50
CA ALA A 204 -11.49 2.84 -16.98
C ALA A 204 -11.07 1.52 -17.66
N ASN A 205 -9.79 1.38 -18.00
CA ASN A 205 -9.19 0.20 -18.62
C ASN A 205 -8.06 -0.36 -17.74
N ALA A 206 -8.05 -0.06 -16.45
CA ALA A 206 -7.09 -0.64 -15.51
C ALA A 206 -7.17 -2.18 -15.55
N PRO A 207 -6.04 -2.87 -15.42
CA PRO A 207 -6.01 -4.33 -15.40
C PRO A 207 -6.70 -4.90 -14.15
N GLU A 208 -6.99 -6.20 -14.17
CA GLU A 208 -7.36 -6.89 -12.93
C GLU A 208 -6.16 -6.91 -11.97
N TYR A 209 -6.38 -6.58 -10.70
CA TYR A 209 -5.33 -6.49 -9.68
C TYR A 209 -4.65 -7.84 -9.43
N GLN A 210 -3.40 -7.97 -9.89
CA GLN A 210 -2.61 -9.20 -9.79
C GLN A 210 -1.12 -8.91 -9.52
N PRO A 211 -0.78 -8.18 -8.43
CA PRO A 211 0.61 -7.91 -8.08
C PRO A 211 1.41 -9.19 -7.82
N ALA A 212 2.69 -9.18 -8.21
CA ALA A 212 3.66 -10.19 -7.84
C ALA A 212 4.39 -9.77 -6.55
N ALA A 213 4.24 -10.56 -5.48
CA ALA A 213 4.91 -10.32 -4.21
C ALA A 213 5.27 -11.62 -3.48
N PRO A 214 6.20 -11.59 -2.51
CA PRO A 214 6.42 -12.68 -1.58
C PRO A 214 5.13 -13.09 -0.85
N GLU A 215 5.01 -14.39 -0.57
CA GLU A 215 3.86 -14.93 0.17
C GLU A 215 3.74 -14.27 1.55
N GLY A 216 2.53 -13.85 1.91
CA GLY A 216 2.22 -13.22 3.20
C GLY A 216 2.68 -11.78 3.36
N ALA A 217 3.26 -11.15 2.33
CA ALA A 217 3.61 -9.74 2.39
C ALA A 217 2.37 -8.83 2.34
N LEU A 218 2.44 -7.68 3.01
CA LEU A 218 1.43 -6.62 2.92
C LEU A 218 1.61 -5.83 1.63
N VAL A 219 0.86 -6.19 0.58
CA VAL A 219 0.93 -5.49 -0.71
C VAL A 219 -0.06 -4.34 -0.72
N ILE A 220 0.44 -3.10 -0.65
CA ILE A 220 -0.39 -1.89 -0.69
C ILE A 220 -0.79 -1.50 -2.11
N GLY A 221 0.06 -1.80 -3.09
CA GLY A 221 -0.18 -1.36 -4.44
C GLY A 221 0.69 -2.03 -5.48
N TRP A 222 0.34 -1.73 -6.72
CA TRP A 222 0.93 -2.30 -7.91
C TRP A 222 1.08 -1.24 -8.98
N GLN A 223 2.33 -0.90 -9.30
CA GLN A 223 2.67 -0.15 -10.50
C GLN A 223 2.64 -1.08 -11.70
N TYR A 224 1.60 -0.96 -12.50
CA TYR A 224 1.32 -1.89 -13.60
C TYR A 224 1.74 -1.33 -14.96
N GLY A 225 1.97 -0.02 -15.07
CA GLY A 225 2.37 0.65 -16.30
C GLY A 225 3.38 1.75 -16.04
N LEU A 226 4.32 1.93 -16.98
CA LEU A 226 5.43 2.89 -16.90
C LEU A 226 5.43 3.90 -18.05
N ASP A 227 5.92 5.11 -17.77
CA ASP A 227 6.36 6.14 -18.72
C ASP A 227 5.28 6.59 -19.72
N ALA A 228 4.10 6.97 -19.23
CA ALA A 228 3.07 7.58 -20.06
C ALA A 228 3.56 8.93 -20.61
N GLN A 229 3.90 8.98 -21.90
CA GLN A 229 4.53 10.16 -22.51
C GLN A 229 3.66 11.43 -22.50
N GLU A 230 2.34 11.28 -22.46
CA GLU A 230 1.40 12.42 -22.54
C GLU A 230 1.48 13.32 -21.30
N CYS A 231 1.52 12.74 -20.10
CA CYS A 231 1.55 13.50 -18.84
C CYS A 231 2.75 13.17 -17.94
N ASN A 232 3.66 12.30 -18.38
CA ASN A 232 4.82 11.81 -17.62
C ASN A 232 4.42 11.18 -16.27
N ILE A 233 3.60 10.14 -16.35
CA ILE A 233 3.09 9.38 -15.21
C ILE A 233 3.32 7.89 -15.38
N ASP A 234 3.37 7.21 -14.26
CA ASP A 234 3.18 5.77 -14.14
C ASP A 234 1.77 5.48 -13.61
N THR A 235 1.23 4.30 -13.91
CA THR A 235 -0.15 3.94 -13.52
C THR A 235 -0.19 2.81 -12.53
N ASN A 236 -1.01 2.97 -11.50
CA ASN A 236 -1.03 2.14 -10.31
C ASN A 236 -2.45 1.69 -9.94
N LEU A 237 -2.51 0.56 -9.24
CA LEU A 237 -3.69 0.14 -8.48
C LEU A 237 -3.26 -0.04 -7.02
N PHE A 238 -4.07 0.48 -6.10
CA PHE A 238 -3.85 0.39 -4.67
C PHE A 238 -5.01 -0.35 -4.01
N ASP A 239 -4.69 -1.13 -2.98
CA ASP A 239 -5.68 -1.81 -2.18
C ASP A 239 -6.21 -0.87 -1.10
N ASN A 240 -7.50 -0.53 -1.15
CA ASN A 240 -8.12 0.47 -0.26
C ASN A 240 -8.06 0.07 1.20
N GLN A 241 -7.79 -1.20 1.52
CA GLN A 241 -7.60 -1.62 2.91
C GLN A 241 -6.35 -1.00 3.56
N TYR A 242 -5.42 -0.45 2.77
CA TYR A 242 -4.14 0.08 3.24
C TYR A 242 -3.94 1.56 2.93
N THR A 243 -4.93 2.27 2.37
CA THR A 243 -4.79 3.71 2.07
C THR A 243 -4.70 4.58 3.32
N ASP A 244 -5.09 4.06 4.49
CA ASP A 244 -4.96 4.76 5.79
C ASP A 244 -3.51 5.07 6.20
N VAL A 245 -2.51 4.42 5.57
CA VAL A 245 -1.09 4.74 5.78
C VAL A 245 -0.53 5.68 4.71
N LEU A 246 -1.36 6.21 3.82
CA LEU A 246 -0.98 7.30 2.90
C LEU A 246 -1.25 8.66 3.58
N TRP A 247 -0.74 9.75 3.01
CA TRP A 247 -0.98 11.11 3.53
C TRP A 247 -2.19 11.77 2.86
#